data_AF-A0A1I2XBK0-F1
#
_entry.id   AF-A0A1I2XBK0-F1
#
_cell.length_a   1.000
_cell.length_b   1.000
_cell.length_c   1.000
_cell.angle_alpha   90.00
_cell.angle_beta   90.00
_cell.angle_gamma   90.00
#
_symmetry.space_group_name_H-M   'P 1'
#
loop_
_entity.id
_entity.type
_entity.pdbx_description
1 polymer ?
#
loop_
_entity_poly.entity_id
_entity_poly.type
_entity_poly.pdbx_seq_one_letter_code
_entity_poly.pdbx_strand_id
1 'polypeptide(L)'
;MAVPEEICSQLHYRFSVLLPHLNERQRRLALATEARLLGHGGIRAVARIAQVSETTVRRGVSELEAGAGPLPDGRVRAPGGGRKRAEANDPALLKALLGLVEPDERGDPQSPLRWTTKSLRNLAEELTRQGHPVFAPTMGRLLKQEGFSLQANAKTIEGAQHPDRDAQFRYINEQVKQHQTNGEPVVSVDTKKREQIGWLPMPGREWRPRGEPVEVEDHHFFFSGPDVQQAIPYGIYDIARNTGCVNVGVDHDTSVFAVESIRRWWRCRGSLDYPKASRLLITTDAGGSNGYRYRVWKSELAALAAETGLTIRDGGRPALVEGGLNLVGHGP
;
A
#
# COMPACT_ATOMS: atom_id res chain seq x y z
N MET A 1 -63.78 -17.48 26.76
CA MET A 1 -64.08 -16.21 27.45
C MET A 1 -63.51 -15.07 26.63
N ALA A 2 -64.25 -13.97 26.47
CA ALA A 2 -63.74 -12.77 25.83
C ALA A 2 -62.74 -12.08 26.77
N VAL A 3 -61.62 -11.58 26.24
CA VAL A 3 -60.68 -10.77 27.03
C VAL A 3 -61.40 -9.46 27.41
N PRO A 4 -61.38 -9.04 28.68
CA PRO A 4 -62.02 -7.80 29.12
C PRO A 4 -61.58 -6.59 28.30
N GLU A 5 -62.51 -5.67 28.03
CA GLU A 5 -62.29 -4.48 27.20
C GLU A 5 -61.24 -3.53 27.79
N GLU A 6 -61.20 -3.44 29.12
CA GLU A 6 -60.18 -2.68 29.85
C GLU A 6 -58.77 -3.21 29.56
N ILE A 7 -58.59 -4.54 29.58
CA ILE A 7 -57.30 -5.17 29.26
C ILE A 7 -56.93 -4.94 27.80
N CYS A 8 -57.91 -5.01 26.89
CA CYS A 8 -57.68 -4.70 25.48
C CYS A 8 -57.17 -3.26 25.27
N SER A 9 -57.75 -2.30 25.98
CA SER A 9 -57.35 -0.88 25.92
C SER A 9 -55.94 -0.65 26.49
N GLN A 10 -55.62 -1.28 27.62
CA GLN A 10 -54.27 -1.21 28.21
C GLN A 10 -53.20 -1.82 27.28
N LEU A 11 -53.50 -2.97 26.68
CA LEU A 11 -52.60 -3.60 25.70
C LEU A 11 -52.40 -2.74 24.46
N HIS A 12 -53.46 -2.11 23.96
CA HIS A 12 -53.38 -1.20 22.83
C HIS A 12 -52.43 -0.03 23.12
N TYR A 13 -52.58 0.63 24.26
CA TYR A 13 -51.68 1.70 24.69
C TYR A 13 -50.23 1.20 24.86
N ARG A 14 -50.02 0.07 25.53
CA ARG A 14 -48.68 -0.50 25.72
C ARG A 14 -48.01 -0.80 24.38
N PHE A 15 -48.75 -1.37 23.43
CA PHE A 15 -48.20 -1.72 22.13
C PHE A 15 -47.90 -0.50 21.25
N SER A 16 -48.74 0.54 21.29
CA SER A 16 -48.50 1.76 20.51
C SER A 16 -47.25 2.51 20.97
N VAL A 17 -46.99 2.50 22.28
CA VAL A 17 -45.80 3.15 22.86
C VAL A 17 -44.55 2.29 22.74
N LEU A 18 -44.62 1.00 23.11
CA LEU A 18 -43.41 0.18 23.28
C LEU A 18 -42.87 -0.39 21.96
N LEU A 19 -43.75 -0.89 21.09
CA LEU A 19 -43.32 -1.67 19.91
C LEU A 19 -42.44 -0.90 18.92
N PRO A 20 -42.60 0.42 18.70
CA PRO A 20 -41.73 1.19 17.80
C PRO A 20 -40.25 1.21 18.22
N HIS A 21 -39.96 1.02 19.51
CA HIS A 21 -38.59 1.09 20.05
C HIS A 21 -37.89 -0.27 20.12
N LEU A 22 -38.59 -1.35 19.75
CA LEU A 22 -38.11 -2.72 19.88
C LEU A 22 -37.74 -3.32 18.51
N ASN A 23 -36.67 -4.12 18.48
CA ASN A 23 -36.31 -4.91 17.30
C ASN A 23 -37.31 -6.06 17.05
N GLU A 24 -37.20 -6.72 15.89
CA GLU A 24 -38.13 -7.78 15.46
C GLU A 24 -38.33 -8.89 16.51
N ARG A 25 -37.26 -9.34 17.17
CA ARG A 25 -37.32 -10.41 18.18
C ARG A 25 -37.91 -9.87 19.49
N GLN A 26 -37.47 -8.69 19.94
CA GLN A 26 -37.98 -8.07 21.17
C GLN A 26 -39.49 -7.82 21.10
N ARG A 27 -39.99 -7.30 19.97
CA ARG A 27 -41.43 -7.15 19.72
C ARG A 27 -42.16 -8.48 19.85
N ARG A 28 -41.63 -9.54 19.23
CA ARG A 28 -42.23 -10.88 19.27
C ARG A 28 -42.31 -11.44 20.69
N LEU A 29 -41.27 -11.27 21.50
CA LEU A 29 -41.23 -11.74 22.89
C LEU A 29 -42.18 -10.92 23.78
N ALA A 30 -42.24 -9.59 23.61
CA ALA A 30 -43.18 -8.75 24.34
C ALA A 30 -44.64 -9.16 24.09
N LEU A 31 -45.01 -9.39 22.82
CA LEU A 31 -46.34 -9.87 22.45
C LEU A 31 -46.64 -11.26 23.04
N ALA A 32 -45.65 -12.15 23.03
CA ALA A 32 -45.79 -13.49 23.58
C ALA A 32 -46.01 -13.50 25.10
N THR A 33 -45.33 -12.61 25.84
CA THR A 33 -45.53 -12.47 27.28
C THR A 33 -46.97 -12.09 27.60
N GLU A 34 -47.54 -11.10 26.91
CA GLU A 34 -48.95 -10.71 27.09
C GLU A 34 -49.91 -11.84 26.70
N ALA A 35 -49.60 -12.57 25.63
CA ALA A 35 -50.41 -13.72 25.21
C ALA A 35 -50.40 -14.85 26.24
N ARG A 36 -49.28 -15.09 26.94
CA ARG A 36 -49.18 -16.07 28.03
C ARG A 36 -49.96 -15.64 29.27
N LEU A 37 -49.89 -14.36 29.64
CA LEU A 37 -50.63 -13.80 30.79
C LEU A 37 -52.15 -13.92 30.59
N LEU A 38 -52.63 -13.74 29.36
CA LEU A 38 -54.05 -13.87 29.01
C LEU A 38 -54.54 -15.33 28.94
N GLY A 39 -53.64 -16.31 28.85
CA GLY A 39 -54.01 -17.72 28.74
C GLY A 39 -54.83 -18.05 27.48
N HIS A 40 -55.92 -18.80 27.64
CA HIS A 40 -56.70 -19.31 26.51
C HIS A 40 -57.32 -18.16 25.68
N GLY A 41 -56.95 -18.10 24.39
CA GLY A 41 -57.36 -17.03 23.48
C GLY A 41 -56.43 -15.81 23.43
N GLY A 42 -55.41 -15.74 24.29
CA GLY A 42 -54.46 -14.63 24.37
C GLY A 42 -53.72 -14.37 23.06
N ILE A 43 -53.30 -15.42 22.33
CA ILE A 43 -52.63 -15.30 21.02
C ILE A 43 -53.47 -14.50 20.03
N ARG A 44 -54.77 -14.84 19.91
CA ARG A 44 -55.69 -14.19 18.97
C ARG A 44 -55.99 -12.75 19.39
N ALA A 45 -56.17 -12.51 20.68
CA ALA A 45 -56.44 -11.18 21.21
C ALA A 45 -55.24 -10.24 20.98
N VAL A 46 -54.03 -10.67 21.35
CA VAL A 46 -52.79 -9.89 21.17
C VAL A 46 -52.50 -9.63 19.70
N ALA A 47 -52.64 -10.64 18.82
CA ALA A 47 -52.43 -10.48 17.39
C ALA A 47 -53.34 -9.41 16.78
N ARG A 48 -54.63 -9.40 17.18
CA ARG A 48 -55.60 -8.41 16.73
C ARG A 48 -55.28 -7.00 17.24
N ILE A 49 -54.93 -6.85 18.52
CA ILE A 49 -54.64 -5.54 19.12
C ILE A 49 -53.34 -4.95 18.53
N ALA A 50 -52.31 -5.78 18.36
CA ALA A 50 -51.01 -5.37 17.83
C ALA A 50 -50.96 -5.29 16.29
N GLN A 51 -52.04 -5.68 15.59
CA GLN A 51 -52.12 -5.74 14.13
C GLN A 51 -50.99 -6.57 13.50
N VAL A 52 -50.75 -7.76 14.06
CA VAL A 52 -49.77 -8.73 13.55
C VAL A 52 -50.41 -10.09 13.31
N SER A 53 -49.72 -10.97 12.58
CA SER A 53 -50.17 -12.35 12.41
C SER A 53 -50.19 -13.12 13.74
N GLU A 54 -51.21 -13.96 13.95
CA GLU A 54 -51.25 -14.94 15.05
C GLU A 54 -50.01 -15.86 15.04
N THR A 55 -49.43 -16.13 13.86
CA THR A 55 -48.20 -16.95 13.74
C THR A 55 -47.00 -16.29 14.40
N THR A 56 -46.90 -14.97 14.36
CA THR A 56 -45.82 -14.20 14.99
C THR A 56 -45.91 -14.32 16.51
N VAL A 57 -47.11 -14.15 17.07
CA VAL A 57 -47.35 -14.26 18.52
C VAL A 57 -47.14 -15.70 18.99
N ARG A 58 -47.70 -16.68 18.27
CA ARG A 58 -47.53 -18.11 18.57
C ARG A 58 -46.06 -18.53 18.58
N ARG A 59 -45.28 -18.07 17.60
CA ARG A 59 -43.84 -18.33 17.54
C ARG A 59 -43.12 -17.73 18.75
N GLY A 60 -43.46 -16.51 19.17
CA GLY A 60 -42.90 -15.93 20.39
C GLY A 60 -43.25 -16.73 21.64
N VAL A 61 -44.48 -17.25 21.75
CA VAL A 61 -44.89 -18.12 22.87
C VAL A 61 -44.04 -19.39 22.87
N SER A 62 -43.90 -20.07 21.73
CA SER A 62 -43.04 -21.25 21.62
C SER A 62 -41.57 -20.95 21.97
N GLU A 63 -41.05 -19.78 21.58
CA GLU A 63 -39.69 -19.36 21.94
C GLU A 63 -39.53 -19.16 23.46
N LEU A 64 -40.54 -18.60 24.14
CA LEU A 64 -40.55 -18.46 25.60
C LEU A 64 -40.69 -19.80 26.33
N GLU A 65 -41.56 -20.70 25.86
CA GLU A 65 -41.75 -22.03 26.45
C GLU A 65 -40.53 -22.93 26.26
N ALA A 66 -39.81 -22.78 25.14
CA ALA A 66 -38.55 -23.50 24.89
C ALA A 66 -37.38 -23.01 25.76
N GLY A 67 -37.59 -22.01 26.63
CA GLY A 67 -36.55 -21.47 27.51
C GLY A 67 -35.43 -20.75 26.76
N ALA A 68 -35.71 -20.17 25.59
CA ALA A 68 -34.69 -19.51 24.78
C ALA A 68 -34.15 -18.26 25.52
N GLY A 69 -32.91 -18.33 25.98
CA GLY A 69 -32.24 -17.23 26.68
C GLY A 69 -32.02 -15.96 25.83
N PRO A 70 -31.48 -14.89 26.44
CA PRO A 70 -31.03 -13.72 25.72
C PRO A 70 -30.05 -14.12 24.60
N LEU A 71 -30.17 -13.47 23.43
CA LEU A 71 -29.15 -13.64 22.39
C LEU A 71 -27.96 -12.73 22.74
N PRO A 72 -26.74 -13.06 22.26
CA PRO A 72 -25.59 -12.17 22.40
C PRO A 72 -25.89 -10.76 21.90
N ASP A 73 -25.27 -9.75 22.52
CA ASP A 73 -25.51 -8.34 22.23
C ASP A 73 -25.40 -8.03 20.73
N GLY A 74 -26.36 -7.25 20.23
CA GLY A 74 -26.48 -6.88 18.81
C GLY A 74 -27.11 -7.94 17.91
N ARG A 75 -27.42 -9.16 18.40
CA ARG A 75 -27.95 -10.24 17.57
C ARG A 75 -29.48 -10.39 17.69
N VAL A 76 -30.19 -10.22 16.57
CA VAL A 76 -31.66 -10.36 16.51
C VAL A 76 -32.11 -11.78 16.15
N ARG A 77 -31.28 -12.54 15.41
CA ARG A 77 -31.60 -13.88 14.87
C ARG A 77 -30.68 -14.95 15.42
N ALA A 78 -31.17 -16.18 15.53
CA ALA A 78 -30.38 -17.33 15.95
C ALA A 78 -29.14 -17.55 15.04
N PRO A 79 -28.10 -18.26 15.52
CA PRO A 79 -27.05 -18.84 14.68
C PRO A 79 -27.64 -19.53 13.43
N GLY A 80 -27.08 -19.23 12.25
CA GLY A 80 -27.59 -19.73 10.97
C GLY A 80 -28.82 -18.98 10.40
N GLY A 81 -29.46 -18.10 11.17
CA GLY A 81 -30.58 -17.28 10.72
C GLY A 81 -30.14 -16.05 9.93
N GLY A 82 -29.73 -16.24 8.68
CA GLY A 82 -29.28 -15.16 7.79
C GLY A 82 -29.23 -15.59 6.33
N ARG A 83 -28.93 -14.64 5.43
CA ARG A 83 -28.70 -14.97 4.02
C ARG A 83 -27.56 -15.98 3.93
N LYS A 84 -27.79 -17.11 3.23
CA LYS A 84 -26.74 -18.09 2.94
C LYS A 84 -25.57 -17.40 2.23
N ARG A 85 -24.34 -17.86 2.49
CA ARG A 85 -23.14 -17.31 1.85
C ARG A 85 -23.23 -17.42 0.33
N ALA A 86 -22.55 -16.54 -0.39
CA ALA A 86 -22.60 -16.49 -1.86
C ALA A 86 -22.19 -17.84 -2.48
N GLU A 87 -21.10 -18.44 -1.98
CA GLU A 87 -20.60 -19.75 -2.41
C GLU A 87 -21.56 -20.92 -2.13
N ALA A 88 -22.50 -20.76 -1.20
CA ALA A 88 -23.51 -21.79 -0.92
C ALA A 88 -24.71 -21.69 -1.88
N ASN A 89 -24.95 -20.52 -2.47
CA ASN A 89 -25.99 -20.32 -3.48
C ASN A 89 -25.43 -20.52 -4.90
N ASP A 90 -24.13 -20.30 -5.08
CA ASP A 90 -23.41 -20.42 -6.34
C ASP A 90 -22.14 -21.26 -6.13
N PRO A 91 -22.23 -22.59 -6.30
CA PRO A 91 -21.09 -23.50 -6.11
C PRO A 91 -19.96 -23.29 -7.14
N ALA A 92 -20.25 -22.67 -8.29
CA ALA A 92 -19.27 -22.43 -9.35
C ALA A 92 -18.47 -21.13 -9.14
N LEU A 93 -18.93 -20.23 -8.27
CA LEU A 93 -18.32 -18.94 -7.96
C LEU A 93 -16.82 -19.05 -7.64
N LEU A 94 -16.43 -20.02 -6.80
CA LEU A 94 -15.03 -20.17 -6.39
C LEU A 94 -14.15 -20.57 -7.57
N LYS A 95 -14.62 -21.51 -8.39
CA LYS A 95 -13.91 -21.95 -9.60
C LYS A 95 -13.76 -20.81 -10.61
N ALA A 96 -14.81 -20.03 -10.83
CA ALA A 96 -14.78 -18.87 -11.72
C ALA A 96 -13.81 -17.79 -11.20
N LEU A 97 -13.82 -17.52 -9.89
CA LEU A 97 -12.88 -16.59 -9.26
C LEU A 97 -11.43 -17.04 -9.45
N LEU A 98 -11.13 -18.31 -9.20
CA LEU A 98 -9.78 -18.85 -9.41
C LEU A 98 -9.36 -18.76 -10.87
N GLY A 99 -10.25 -19.06 -11.82
CA GLY A 99 -9.99 -18.91 -13.26
C GLY A 99 -9.63 -17.47 -13.69
N LEU A 100 -10.13 -16.45 -12.99
CA LEU A 100 -9.77 -15.04 -13.24
C LEU A 100 -8.42 -14.63 -12.64
N VAL A 101 -7.91 -15.41 -11.70
CA VAL A 101 -6.61 -15.22 -11.02
C VAL A 101 -5.55 -16.18 -11.60
N GLU A 102 -5.96 -17.11 -12.46
CA GLU A 102 -5.12 -18.12 -13.13
C GLU A 102 -4.65 -17.82 -14.58
N PRO A 103 -4.70 -16.60 -15.17
CA PRO A 103 -4.03 -16.38 -16.45
C PRO A 103 -2.69 -15.65 -16.33
N ASP A 104 -1.66 -16.30 -16.90
CA ASP A 104 -0.33 -15.86 -17.31
C ASP A 104 0.84 -15.91 -16.30
N GLU A 105 1.57 -17.02 -16.42
CA GLU A 105 2.94 -17.24 -15.97
C GLU A 105 3.89 -16.17 -16.53
N ARG A 106 4.43 -15.33 -15.66
CA ARG A 106 5.77 -14.76 -15.89
C ARG A 106 6.74 -15.37 -14.90
N GLY A 107 7.40 -16.45 -15.31
CA GLY A 107 8.83 -16.61 -15.00
C GLY A 107 9.27 -17.73 -14.05
N ASP A 108 8.50 -18.79 -13.78
CA ASP A 108 9.03 -20.00 -13.11
C ASP A 108 8.15 -21.25 -13.36
N PRO A 109 8.64 -22.28 -14.08
CA PRO A 109 7.90 -23.53 -14.32
C PRO A 109 7.60 -24.37 -13.08
N GLN A 110 8.17 -24.05 -11.91
CA GLN A 110 7.97 -24.83 -10.67
C GLN A 110 7.39 -24.04 -9.49
N SER A 111 7.01 -22.77 -9.65
CA SER A 111 6.36 -22.00 -8.57
C SER A 111 4.83 -22.02 -8.67
N PRO A 112 4.09 -22.49 -7.65
CA PRO A 112 2.62 -22.48 -7.61
C PRO A 112 2.01 -21.08 -7.35
N LEU A 113 2.71 -20.00 -7.70
CA LEU A 113 2.31 -18.63 -7.37
C LEU A 113 1.31 -18.08 -8.39
N ARG A 114 0.04 -18.21 -8.03
CA ARG A 114 -1.13 -17.60 -8.68
C ARG A 114 -1.18 -16.10 -8.36
N TRP A 115 -1.31 -15.23 -9.36
CA TRP A 115 -1.28 -13.77 -9.14
C TRP A 115 -2.27 -13.05 -10.07
N THR A 116 -2.83 -11.92 -9.60
CA THR A 116 -3.71 -11.06 -10.41
C THR A 116 -3.40 -9.59 -10.15
N THR A 117 -3.41 -8.77 -11.20
CA THR A 117 -3.30 -7.29 -11.10
C THR A 117 -4.66 -6.62 -10.89
N LYS A 118 -5.76 -7.38 -10.94
CA LYS A 118 -7.13 -6.85 -10.84
C LYS A 118 -7.48 -6.54 -9.39
N SER A 119 -8.12 -5.38 -9.17
CA SER A 119 -8.69 -5.05 -7.87
C SER A 119 -9.85 -6.00 -7.51
N LEU A 120 -10.19 -6.13 -6.22
CA LEU A 120 -11.35 -6.90 -5.78
C LEU A 120 -12.67 -6.43 -6.40
N ARG A 121 -12.78 -5.14 -6.75
CA ARG A 121 -13.96 -4.58 -7.44
C ARG A 121 -14.01 -5.03 -8.89
N ASN A 122 -12.88 -4.99 -9.59
CA ASN A 122 -12.80 -5.44 -10.98
C ASN A 122 -13.06 -6.96 -11.08
N LEU A 123 -12.57 -7.75 -10.12
CA LEU A 123 -12.87 -9.19 -10.05
C LEU A 123 -14.38 -9.43 -9.82
N ALA A 124 -15.00 -8.65 -8.94
CA ALA A 124 -16.43 -8.76 -8.67
C ALA A 124 -17.30 -8.36 -9.88
N GLU A 125 -16.94 -7.28 -10.57
CA GLU A 125 -17.61 -6.84 -11.80
C GLU A 125 -17.49 -7.88 -12.92
N GLU A 126 -16.29 -8.44 -13.10
CA GLU A 126 -16.03 -9.45 -14.12
C GLU A 126 -16.77 -10.77 -13.82
N LEU A 127 -16.79 -11.23 -12.56
CA LEU A 127 -17.58 -12.39 -12.17
C LEU A 127 -19.08 -12.14 -12.32
N THR A 128 -19.53 -10.94 -11.99
CA THR A 128 -20.94 -10.55 -12.20
C THR A 128 -21.29 -10.61 -13.69
N ARG A 129 -20.38 -10.16 -14.58
CA ARG A 129 -20.52 -10.28 -16.04
C ARG A 129 -20.54 -11.74 -16.53
N GLN A 130 -19.82 -12.63 -15.84
CA GLN A 130 -19.81 -14.08 -16.11
C GLN A 130 -21.00 -14.84 -15.49
N GLY A 131 -21.97 -14.14 -14.89
CA GLY A 131 -23.18 -14.74 -14.32
C GLY A 131 -23.07 -15.11 -12.83
N HIS A 132 -22.00 -14.68 -12.16
CA HIS A 132 -21.73 -14.93 -10.74
C HIS A 132 -21.82 -13.61 -9.94
N PRO A 133 -23.04 -13.10 -9.64
CA PRO A 133 -23.21 -11.79 -9.01
C PRO A 133 -22.65 -11.78 -7.58
N VAL A 134 -21.60 -11.00 -7.37
CA VAL A 134 -20.86 -10.98 -6.11
C VAL A 134 -20.29 -9.59 -5.80
N PHE A 135 -20.09 -9.31 -4.51
CA PHE A 135 -19.49 -8.05 -4.05
C PHE A 135 -18.02 -8.23 -3.67
N ALA A 136 -17.24 -7.16 -3.83
CA ALA A 136 -15.79 -7.15 -3.55
C ALA A 136 -15.36 -7.67 -2.16
N PRO A 137 -16.08 -7.42 -1.04
CA PRO A 137 -15.70 -8.00 0.25
C PRO A 137 -15.78 -9.53 0.30
N THR A 138 -16.72 -10.12 -0.44
CA THR A 138 -16.83 -11.58 -0.59
C THR A 138 -15.62 -12.13 -1.32
N MET A 139 -15.10 -11.42 -2.33
CA MET A 139 -13.88 -11.79 -3.05
C MET A 139 -12.66 -11.79 -2.14
N GLY A 140 -12.46 -10.73 -1.37
CA GLY A 140 -11.34 -10.64 -0.44
C GLY A 140 -11.35 -11.77 0.60
N ARG A 141 -12.53 -12.19 1.06
CA ARG A 141 -12.66 -13.34 1.96
C ARG A 141 -12.34 -14.66 1.25
N LEU A 142 -12.89 -14.90 0.07
CA LEU A 142 -12.68 -16.15 -0.68
C LEU A 142 -11.20 -16.30 -1.07
N LEU A 143 -10.56 -15.23 -1.56
CA LEU A 143 -9.13 -15.23 -1.86
C LEU A 143 -8.28 -15.53 -0.62
N LYS A 144 -8.58 -14.93 0.54
CA LYS A 144 -7.87 -15.27 1.78
C LYS A 144 -8.04 -16.73 2.22
N GLN A 145 -9.23 -17.31 2.00
CA GLN A 145 -9.48 -18.73 2.31
C GLN A 145 -8.67 -19.65 1.40
N GLU A 146 -8.45 -19.25 0.15
CA GLU A 146 -7.59 -19.94 -0.82
C GLU A 146 -6.09 -19.60 -0.66
N GLY A 147 -5.69 -18.96 0.45
CA GLY A 147 -4.29 -18.67 0.77
C GLY A 147 -3.70 -17.43 0.09
N PHE A 148 -4.49 -16.68 -0.67
CA PHE A 148 -4.03 -15.42 -1.26
C PHE A 148 -3.91 -14.33 -0.18
N SER A 149 -2.90 -13.49 -0.34
CA SER A 149 -2.68 -12.31 0.49
C SER A 149 -2.26 -11.14 -0.39
N LEU A 150 -2.43 -9.92 0.14
CA LEU A 150 -1.89 -8.74 -0.53
C LEU A 150 -0.38 -8.77 -0.38
N GLN A 151 0.32 -8.97 -1.49
CA GLN A 151 1.77 -8.92 -1.56
C GLN A 151 2.18 -7.58 -2.16
N ALA A 152 3.11 -6.88 -1.51
CA ALA A 152 3.80 -5.74 -2.12
C ALA A 152 4.98 -6.27 -2.94
N ASN A 153 5.36 -5.53 -3.99
CA ASN A 153 6.58 -5.85 -4.74
C ASN A 153 7.80 -5.80 -3.81
N ALA A 154 8.37 -6.95 -3.49
CA ALA A 154 9.66 -7.04 -2.84
C ALA A 154 10.75 -7.00 -3.92
N LYS A 155 11.62 -6.00 -3.89
CA LYS A 155 12.78 -5.91 -4.79
C LYS A 155 13.89 -6.84 -4.30
N THR A 156 13.67 -8.15 -4.33
CA THR A 156 14.59 -9.17 -3.82
C THR A 156 15.38 -9.89 -4.92
N ILE A 157 15.03 -9.68 -6.19
CA ILE A 157 15.81 -10.18 -7.32
C ILE A 157 16.98 -9.21 -7.55
N GLU A 158 18.11 -9.47 -6.89
CA GLU A 158 19.39 -8.92 -7.31
C GLU A 158 19.74 -9.53 -8.68
N GLY A 159 20.37 -8.75 -9.57
CA GLY A 159 20.88 -9.28 -10.84
C GLY A 159 21.89 -10.42 -10.64
N ALA A 160 22.42 -10.99 -11.73
CA ALA A 160 23.36 -12.10 -11.69
C ALA A 160 24.42 -11.94 -10.58
N GLN A 161 24.46 -12.89 -9.63
CA GLN A 161 25.45 -12.90 -8.56
C GLN A 161 26.83 -13.05 -9.18
N HIS A 162 27.59 -11.96 -9.24
CA HIS A 162 28.96 -11.97 -9.70
C HIS A 162 29.87 -12.38 -8.53
N PRO A 163 30.75 -13.39 -8.68
CA PRO A 163 31.61 -13.87 -7.59
C PRO A 163 32.51 -12.77 -7.00
N ASP A 164 32.87 -11.76 -7.81
CA ASP A 164 33.70 -10.63 -7.35
C ASP A 164 32.94 -9.53 -6.61
N ARG A 165 31.59 -9.58 -6.54
CA ARG A 165 30.78 -8.55 -5.87
C ARG A 165 31.08 -8.46 -4.38
N ASP A 166 31.24 -9.60 -3.71
CA ASP A 166 31.58 -9.66 -2.28
C ASP A 166 32.99 -9.11 -2.01
N ALA A 167 33.95 -9.41 -2.88
CA ALA A 167 35.31 -8.89 -2.77
C ALA A 167 35.33 -7.36 -2.95
N GLN A 168 34.57 -6.84 -3.91
CA GLN A 168 34.41 -5.41 -4.13
C GLN A 168 33.75 -4.72 -2.93
N PHE A 169 32.70 -5.30 -2.33
CA PHE A 169 32.08 -4.74 -1.13
C PHE A 169 33.03 -4.72 0.07
N ARG A 170 33.80 -5.80 0.30
CA ARG A 170 34.80 -5.82 1.37
C ARG A 170 35.86 -4.75 1.16
N TYR A 171 36.37 -4.62 -0.06
CA TYR A 171 37.33 -3.56 -0.41
C TYR A 171 36.77 -2.16 -0.15
N ILE A 172 35.56 -1.86 -0.64
CA ILE A 172 34.91 -0.55 -0.41
C ILE A 172 34.74 -0.31 1.10
N ASN A 173 34.27 -1.30 1.84
CA ASN A 173 34.09 -1.20 3.29
C ASN A 173 35.40 -0.91 4.03
N GLU A 174 36.51 -1.54 3.64
CA GLU A 174 37.84 -1.24 4.19
C GLU A 174 38.26 0.20 3.87
N GLN A 175 38.03 0.67 2.64
CA GLN A 175 38.31 2.06 2.27
C GLN A 175 37.47 3.05 3.08
N VAL A 176 36.18 2.77 3.29
CA VAL A 176 35.28 3.60 4.11
C VAL A 176 35.82 3.70 5.55
N LYS A 177 36.15 2.57 6.17
CA LYS A 177 36.72 2.53 7.52
C LYS A 177 38.02 3.34 7.62
N GLN A 178 38.90 3.21 6.63
CA GLN A 178 40.16 3.94 6.60
C GLN A 178 39.93 5.45 6.50
N HIS A 179 39.01 5.92 5.66
CA HIS A 179 38.70 7.35 5.55
C HIS A 179 38.11 7.89 6.86
N GLN A 180 37.14 7.18 7.44
CA GLN A 180 36.52 7.56 8.72
C GLN A 180 37.56 7.65 9.85
N THR A 181 38.48 6.69 9.94
CA THR A 181 39.54 6.68 10.97
C THR A 181 40.48 7.88 10.82
N ASN A 182 40.74 8.33 9.60
CA ASN A 182 41.58 9.50 9.33
C ASN A 182 40.82 10.84 9.39
N GLY A 183 39.51 10.81 9.71
CA GLY A 183 38.67 12.01 9.70
C GLY A 183 38.45 12.58 8.29
N GLU A 184 38.57 11.74 7.26
CA GLU A 184 38.36 12.11 5.85
C GLU A 184 36.90 11.81 5.44
N PRO A 185 36.31 12.62 4.54
CA PRO A 185 34.93 12.45 4.11
C PRO A 185 34.69 11.19 3.28
N VAL A 186 33.55 10.56 3.53
CA VAL A 186 32.99 9.49 2.71
C VAL A 186 31.55 9.83 2.36
N VAL A 187 31.24 9.93 1.08
CA VAL A 187 29.90 10.26 0.60
C VAL A 187 29.34 9.19 -0.32
N SER A 188 28.06 8.88 -0.15
CA SER A 188 27.27 8.14 -1.11
C SER A 188 26.49 9.11 -1.99
N VAL A 189 26.53 8.91 -3.31
CA VAL A 189 25.84 9.79 -4.26
C VAL A 189 24.95 9.00 -5.21
N ASP A 190 23.79 9.56 -5.54
CA ASP A 190 22.80 8.91 -6.39
C ASP A 190 21.84 9.92 -7.01
N THR A 191 21.48 9.72 -8.27
CA THR A 191 20.37 10.43 -8.90
C THR A 191 19.08 9.67 -8.59
N LYS A 192 18.20 10.30 -7.81
CA LYS A 192 16.87 9.74 -7.57
C LYS A 192 15.96 9.95 -8.77
N LYS A 193 14.83 9.23 -8.77
CA LYS A 193 13.83 9.26 -9.82
C LYS A 193 13.53 10.70 -10.23
N ARG A 194 13.56 10.98 -11.53
CA ARG A 194 13.15 12.28 -12.09
C ARG A 194 11.65 12.45 -11.85
N GLU A 195 11.28 13.58 -11.27
CA GLU A 195 9.89 13.92 -11.04
C GLU A 195 9.45 14.93 -12.11
N GLN A 196 8.34 14.64 -12.77
CA GLN A 196 7.75 15.56 -13.73
C GLN A 196 6.97 16.62 -12.95
N ILE A 197 7.15 17.89 -13.32
CA ILE A 197 6.51 19.03 -12.68
C ILE A 197 5.40 19.53 -13.60
N GLY A 198 4.17 19.58 -13.09
CA GLY A 198 2.99 20.03 -13.85
C GLY A 198 1.69 19.50 -13.26
N TRP A 199 0.57 19.76 -13.94
CA TRP A 199 -0.76 19.29 -13.55
C TRP A 199 -0.98 17.85 -14.02
N LEU A 200 -0.19 16.92 -13.50
CA LEU A 200 -0.16 15.56 -14.01
C LEU A 200 -1.18 14.65 -13.27
N PRO A 201 -1.87 13.74 -13.99
CA PRO A 201 -2.70 12.70 -13.42
C PRO A 201 -1.85 11.78 -12.55
N MET A 202 -2.15 11.77 -11.26
CA MET A 202 -1.58 10.84 -10.30
C MET A 202 -2.56 9.68 -10.06
N PRO A 203 -2.08 8.42 -9.97
CA PRO A 203 -2.93 7.30 -9.62
C PRO A 203 -3.40 7.45 -8.15
N GLY A 204 -4.69 7.74 -7.97
CA GLY A 204 -5.28 7.94 -6.65
C GLY A 204 -6.66 8.57 -6.74
N ARG A 205 -7.39 8.60 -5.61
CA ARG A 205 -8.62 9.38 -5.47
C ARG A 205 -8.57 10.14 -4.15
N GLU A 206 -8.79 11.43 -4.22
CA GLU A 206 -8.89 12.30 -3.05
C GLU A 206 -10.33 12.75 -2.85
N TRP A 207 -10.71 12.98 -1.59
CA TRP A 207 -12.04 13.49 -1.26
C TRP A 207 -12.11 14.98 -1.60
N ARG A 208 -12.98 15.33 -2.55
CA ARG A 208 -13.30 16.71 -2.92
C ARG A 208 -14.82 16.91 -2.99
N PRO A 209 -15.32 18.16 -2.93
CA PRO A 209 -16.72 18.47 -3.19
C PRO A 209 -17.18 17.86 -4.53
N ARG A 210 -18.43 17.39 -4.53
CA ARG A 210 -19.01 16.71 -5.70
C ARG A 210 -19.08 17.69 -6.88
N GLY A 211 -18.49 17.30 -8.01
CA GLY A 211 -18.48 18.10 -9.24
C GLY A 211 -17.25 18.99 -9.41
N GLU A 212 -16.31 18.97 -8.47
CA GLU A 212 -15.08 19.78 -8.50
C GLU A 212 -13.83 18.88 -8.56
N PRO A 213 -13.59 18.15 -9.66
CA PRO A 213 -12.34 17.42 -9.83
C PRO A 213 -11.14 18.36 -9.94
N VAL A 214 -9.95 17.88 -9.60
CA VAL A 214 -8.70 18.57 -9.98
C VAL A 214 -8.58 18.44 -11.49
N GLU A 215 -8.46 19.57 -12.20
CA GLU A 215 -8.12 19.58 -13.62
C GLU A 215 -6.65 19.18 -13.78
N VAL A 216 -6.41 18.20 -14.66
CA VAL A 216 -5.08 17.68 -14.98
C VAL A 216 -4.90 17.69 -16.49
N GLU A 217 -3.65 17.83 -16.94
CA GLU A 217 -3.27 17.85 -18.35
C GLU A 217 -3.56 16.50 -19.00
N ASP A 218 -4.29 16.56 -20.13
CA ASP A 218 -4.67 15.38 -20.91
C ASP A 218 -3.47 14.84 -21.72
N HIS A 219 -3.55 13.57 -22.13
CA HIS A 219 -2.45 12.63 -22.39
C HIS A 219 -1.33 12.98 -23.41
N HIS A 220 -1.18 14.21 -23.87
CA HIS A 220 -0.22 14.59 -24.92
C HIS A 220 1.23 14.81 -24.47
N PHE A 221 1.53 14.88 -23.15
CA PHE A 221 2.90 15.17 -22.66
C PHE A 221 3.57 14.02 -21.86
N PHE A 222 2.91 12.87 -21.67
CA PHE A 222 3.35 11.84 -20.71
C PHE A 222 4.64 11.12 -21.07
N PHE A 223 5.05 11.15 -22.33
CA PHE A 223 6.25 10.46 -22.78
C PHE A 223 7.07 11.41 -23.67
N SER A 224 8.03 12.11 -23.06
CA SER A 224 9.21 12.61 -23.75
C SER A 224 9.00 13.78 -24.73
N GLY A 225 8.16 14.75 -24.41
CA GLY A 225 8.23 16.07 -25.05
C GLY A 225 9.39 16.90 -24.46
N PRO A 226 10.14 17.70 -25.26
CA PRO A 226 11.23 18.55 -24.77
C PRO A 226 10.77 19.65 -23.78
N ASP A 227 9.46 19.90 -23.68
CA ASP A 227 8.90 21.01 -22.91
C ASP A 227 8.38 20.62 -21.51
N VAL A 228 8.46 19.34 -21.12
CA VAL A 228 8.03 18.91 -19.77
C VAL A 228 9.10 19.28 -18.76
N GLN A 229 8.79 20.19 -17.85
CA GLN A 229 9.68 20.54 -16.74
C GLN A 229 9.91 19.31 -15.85
N GLN A 230 11.17 19.03 -15.55
CA GLN A 230 11.57 17.92 -14.69
C GLN A 230 12.39 18.45 -13.52
N ALA A 231 12.12 17.91 -12.35
CA ALA A 231 12.99 18.02 -11.19
C ALA A 231 13.83 16.74 -11.09
N ILE A 232 15.14 16.91 -11.08
CA ILE A 232 16.12 15.81 -10.96
C ILE A 232 16.80 15.93 -9.60
N PRO A 233 16.29 15.22 -8.58
CA PRO A 233 16.92 15.18 -7.26
C PRO A 233 18.21 14.35 -7.31
N TYR A 234 19.32 15.00 -6.98
CA TYR A 234 20.63 14.36 -6.81
C TYR A 234 21.01 14.39 -5.33
N GLY A 235 21.09 13.21 -4.73
CA GLY A 235 21.37 13.04 -3.31
C GLY A 235 22.85 12.85 -3.04
N ILE A 236 23.34 13.48 -1.98
CA ILE A 236 24.68 13.28 -1.41
C ILE A 236 24.49 12.98 0.07
N TYR A 237 24.92 11.80 0.49
CA TYR A 237 24.82 11.36 1.88
C TYR A 237 26.22 11.16 2.46
N ASP A 238 26.56 11.99 3.45
CA ASP A 238 27.78 11.85 4.23
C ASP A 238 27.61 10.72 5.25
N ILE A 239 28.36 9.65 5.05
CA ILE A 239 28.26 8.43 5.85
C ILE A 239 28.86 8.64 7.24
N ALA A 240 29.92 9.43 7.36
CA ALA A 240 30.62 9.62 8.64
C ALA A 240 29.81 10.52 9.58
N ARG A 241 29.14 11.55 9.03
CA ARG A 241 28.32 12.48 9.81
C ARG A 241 26.84 12.15 9.86
N ASN A 242 26.38 11.19 9.07
CA ASN A 242 24.96 10.85 8.93
C ASN A 242 24.12 12.09 8.53
N THR A 243 24.59 12.83 7.53
CA THR A 243 23.91 14.02 7.00
C THR A 243 23.66 13.89 5.50
N GLY A 244 22.52 14.41 5.04
CA GLY A 244 22.13 14.40 3.64
C GLY A 244 22.08 15.81 3.06
N CYS A 245 22.49 15.94 1.81
CA CYS A 245 22.27 17.10 0.97
C CYS A 245 21.56 16.64 -0.31
N VAL A 246 20.62 17.45 -0.80
CA VAL A 246 19.94 17.20 -2.07
C VAL A 246 20.10 18.44 -2.93
N ASN A 247 20.61 18.25 -4.14
CA ASN A 247 20.58 19.25 -5.20
C ASN A 247 19.45 18.88 -6.17
N VAL A 248 18.63 19.85 -6.57
CA VAL A 248 17.53 19.61 -7.51
C VAL A 248 17.87 20.30 -8.83
N GLY A 249 18.23 19.48 -9.82
CA GLY A 249 18.43 19.93 -11.19
C GLY A 249 17.09 20.16 -11.89
N VAL A 250 17.05 21.13 -12.81
CA VAL A 250 15.87 21.42 -13.64
C VAL A 250 16.09 21.08 -15.12
N ASP A 251 17.22 20.44 -15.41
CA ASP A 251 17.70 20.11 -16.75
C ASP A 251 18.18 18.65 -16.76
N HIS A 252 19.03 18.24 -17.69
CA HIS A 252 19.45 16.85 -17.89
C HIS A 252 20.33 16.29 -16.74
N ASP A 253 20.07 15.03 -16.37
CA ASP A 253 20.94 14.22 -15.49
C ASP A 253 22.18 13.76 -16.28
N THR A 254 23.25 14.54 -16.16
CA THR A 254 24.54 14.33 -16.83
C THR A 254 25.67 14.16 -15.83
N SER A 255 26.80 13.60 -16.24
CA SER A 255 27.99 13.52 -15.39
C SER A 255 28.45 14.89 -14.88
N VAL A 256 28.26 15.95 -15.68
CA VAL A 256 28.55 17.34 -15.28
C VAL A 256 27.64 17.77 -14.14
N PHE A 257 26.33 17.51 -14.24
CA PHE A 257 25.36 17.81 -13.18
C PHE A 257 25.67 17.04 -11.89
N ALA A 258 26.04 15.77 -12.00
CA ALA A 258 26.39 14.94 -10.85
C ALA A 258 27.62 15.47 -10.12
N VAL A 259 28.71 15.76 -10.83
CA VAL A 259 29.93 16.31 -10.20
C VAL A 259 29.72 17.74 -9.69
N GLU A 260 28.93 18.56 -10.39
CA GLU A 260 28.55 19.89 -9.89
C GLU A 260 27.77 19.79 -8.57
N SER A 261 26.92 18.77 -8.40
CA SER A 261 26.23 18.54 -7.12
C SER A 261 27.23 18.24 -6.00
N ILE A 262 28.26 17.42 -6.27
CA ILE A 262 29.34 17.12 -5.32
C ILE A 262 30.15 18.38 -5.01
N ARG A 263 30.49 19.16 -6.04
CA ARG A 263 31.19 20.45 -5.91
C ARG A 263 30.43 21.40 -5.00
N ARG A 264 29.11 21.54 -5.19
CA ARG A 264 28.25 22.38 -4.35
C ARG A 264 28.18 21.90 -2.92
N TRP A 265 28.01 20.60 -2.69
CA TRP A 265 28.06 20.05 -1.33
C TRP A 265 29.39 20.36 -0.65
N TRP A 266 30.52 20.15 -1.35
CA TRP A 266 31.84 20.44 -0.80
C TRP A 266 31.99 21.91 -0.42
N ARG A 267 31.60 22.83 -1.32
CA ARG A 267 31.68 24.28 -1.08
C ARG A 267 30.76 24.74 0.06
N CYS A 268 29.53 24.24 0.13
CA CYS A 268 28.54 24.70 1.10
C CYS A 268 28.70 24.08 2.49
N ARG A 269 29.21 22.84 2.57
CA ARG A 269 29.23 22.08 3.82
C ARG A 269 30.48 21.23 4.01
N GLY A 270 30.89 20.46 3.00
CA GLY A 270 31.98 19.49 3.13
C GLY A 270 33.30 20.11 3.60
N SER A 271 33.70 21.24 3.04
CA SER A 271 34.93 21.95 3.43
C SER A 271 34.91 22.48 4.86
N LEU A 272 33.73 22.84 5.37
CA LEU A 272 33.53 23.31 6.75
C LEU A 272 33.55 22.15 7.75
N ASP A 273 32.93 21.02 7.39
CA ASP A 273 32.88 19.83 8.22
C ASP A 273 34.21 19.06 8.25
N TYR A 274 35.01 19.19 7.19
CA TYR A 274 36.30 18.51 7.01
C TYR A 274 37.43 19.48 6.61
N PRO A 275 37.81 20.44 7.47
CA PRO A 275 38.76 21.50 7.13
C PRO A 275 40.21 21.01 6.91
N LYS A 276 40.53 19.78 7.33
CA LYS A 276 41.85 19.15 7.17
C LYS A 276 41.85 18.00 6.17
N ALA A 277 40.74 17.78 5.47
CA ALA A 277 40.65 16.66 4.55
C ALA A 277 41.64 16.82 3.38
N SER A 278 42.28 15.72 3.04
CA SER A 278 43.16 15.58 1.88
C SER A 278 42.61 14.54 0.89
N ARG A 279 41.57 13.80 1.27
CA ARG A 279 40.99 12.70 0.50
C ARG A 279 39.48 12.73 0.55
N LEU A 280 38.84 12.27 -0.53
CA LEU A 280 37.40 12.09 -0.58
C LEU A 280 37.09 10.74 -1.22
N LEU A 281 36.33 9.91 -0.51
CA LEU A 281 35.80 8.67 -1.06
C LEU A 281 34.33 8.89 -1.47
N ILE A 282 34.04 8.58 -2.73
CA ILE A 282 32.69 8.65 -3.30
C ILE A 282 32.22 7.22 -3.57
N THR A 283 31.11 6.80 -2.99
CA THR A 283 30.45 5.52 -3.31
C THR A 283 29.25 5.79 -4.22
N THR A 284 29.19 5.09 -5.35
CA THR A 284 28.13 5.21 -6.36
C THR A 284 27.63 3.83 -6.76
N ASP A 285 26.43 3.76 -7.33
CA ASP A 285 25.90 2.55 -7.97
C ASP A 285 26.49 2.32 -9.38
N ALA A 286 27.33 3.24 -9.85
CA ALA A 286 27.94 3.28 -11.17
C ALA A 286 26.94 3.20 -12.34
N GLY A 287 25.70 3.67 -12.13
CA GLY A 287 24.67 3.81 -13.15
C GLY A 287 24.58 5.22 -13.74
N GLY A 288 23.99 5.34 -14.93
CA GLY A 288 23.64 6.63 -15.53
C GLY A 288 24.77 7.65 -15.55
N SER A 289 24.51 8.86 -15.06
CA SER A 289 25.44 10.00 -15.01
C SER A 289 26.74 9.74 -14.24
N ASN A 290 26.77 8.74 -13.36
CA ASN A 290 27.93 8.37 -12.53
C ASN A 290 28.64 7.10 -13.02
N GLY A 291 28.37 6.68 -14.25
CA GLY A 291 28.92 5.46 -14.80
C GLY A 291 30.44 5.49 -14.88
N TYR A 292 31.12 4.52 -14.25
CA TYR A 292 32.58 4.40 -14.25
C TYR A 292 33.18 4.24 -15.67
N ARG A 293 32.36 3.91 -16.68
CA ARG A 293 32.76 3.81 -18.09
C ARG A 293 32.77 5.17 -18.79
N TYR A 294 32.04 6.16 -18.29
CA TYR A 294 31.94 7.47 -18.92
C TYR A 294 33.19 8.31 -18.67
N ARG A 295 33.79 8.79 -19.77
CA ARG A 295 34.99 9.64 -19.71
C ARG A 295 34.69 11.00 -19.08
N VAL A 296 33.50 11.53 -19.31
CA VAL A 296 33.05 12.82 -18.76
C VAL A 296 32.99 12.76 -17.22
N TRP A 297 32.45 11.68 -16.65
CA TRP A 297 32.49 11.47 -15.19
C TRP A 297 33.91 11.55 -14.63
N LYS A 298 34.86 10.85 -15.26
CA LYS A 298 36.26 10.86 -14.83
C LYS A 298 36.93 12.23 -15.00
N SER A 299 36.67 12.92 -16.11
CA SER A 299 37.26 14.24 -16.35
C SER A 299 36.71 15.28 -15.39
N GLU A 300 35.41 15.26 -15.11
CA GLU A 300 34.78 16.17 -14.14
C GLU A 300 35.28 15.91 -12.72
N LEU A 301 35.39 14.64 -12.29
CA LEU A 301 36.00 14.31 -10.99
C LEU A 301 37.46 14.74 -10.91
N ALA A 302 38.24 14.61 -11.99
CA ALA A 302 39.62 15.09 -12.03
C ALA A 302 39.69 16.62 -11.92
N ALA A 303 38.79 17.34 -12.60
CA ALA A 303 38.68 18.79 -12.47
C ALA A 303 38.29 19.22 -11.05
N LEU A 304 37.36 18.51 -10.41
CA LEU A 304 36.99 18.76 -9.01
C LEU A 304 38.16 18.47 -8.04
N ALA A 305 38.92 17.41 -8.27
CA ALA A 305 40.12 17.09 -7.48
C ALA A 305 41.16 18.21 -7.58
N ALA A 306 41.41 18.71 -8.80
CA ALA A 306 42.33 19.82 -9.03
C ALA A 306 41.84 21.13 -8.37
N GLU A 307 40.54 21.40 -8.41
CA GLU A 307 39.94 22.58 -7.79
C GLU A 307 40.02 22.55 -6.26
N THR A 308 39.75 21.40 -5.65
CA THR A 308 39.64 21.25 -4.19
C THR A 308 40.94 20.88 -3.51
N GLY A 309 41.94 20.39 -4.25
CA GLY A 309 43.16 19.79 -3.72
C GLY A 309 42.96 18.41 -3.09
N LEU A 310 41.74 17.85 -3.17
CA LEU A 310 41.44 16.52 -2.61
C LEU A 310 41.88 15.41 -3.56
N THR A 311 42.44 14.35 -3.00
CA THR A 311 42.56 13.07 -3.73
C THR A 311 41.20 12.39 -3.73
N ILE A 312 40.52 12.40 -4.88
CA ILE A 312 39.18 11.81 -5.03
C ILE A 312 39.28 10.35 -5.49
N ARG A 313 38.63 9.44 -4.76
CA ARG A 313 38.51 8.02 -5.10
C ARG A 313 37.04 7.66 -5.38
N ASP A 314 36.80 7.06 -6.54
CA ASP A 314 35.49 6.53 -6.96
C ASP A 314 35.39 5.03 -6.63
N GLY A 315 34.53 4.70 -5.66
CA GLY A 315 34.25 3.33 -5.21
C GLY A 315 33.39 2.52 -6.19
N GLY A 316 32.79 3.15 -7.21
CA GLY A 316 32.04 2.47 -8.28
C GLY A 316 32.93 1.74 -9.29
N ARG A 317 34.26 1.91 -9.21
CA ARG A 317 35.22 1.27 -10.11
C ARG A 317 35.56 -0.15 -9.62
N PRO A 318 35.52 -1.18 -10.49
CA PRO A 318 35.94 -2.53 -10.12
C PRO A 318 37.42 -2.56 -9.72
N ALA A 319 37.73 -3.19 -8.59
CA ALA A 319 39.10 -3.31 -8.06
C ALA A 319 40.09 -4.00 -9.03
N LEU A 320 39.58 -4.82 -9.97
CA LEU A 320 40.38 -5.57 -10.94
C LEU A 320 41.01 -4.71 -12.07
N VAL A 321 40.74 -3.40 -12.09
CA VAL A 321 41.36 -2.44 -13.03
C VAL A 321 42.35 -1.53 -12.29
N GLU A 322 43.23 -2.12 -11.48
CA GLU A 322 44.41 -1.43 -10.94
C GLU A 322 45.50 -1.33 -12.03
N GLY A 323 45.23 -0.46 -13.01
CA GLY A 323 46.26 0.25 -13.76
C GLY A 323 46.29 1.68 -13.22
N GLY A 324 47.29 1.98 -12.39
CA GLY A 324 47.38 3.21 -11.61
C GLY A 324 47.18 4.49 -12.42
N LEU A 325 46.27 5.33 -11.94
CA LEU A 325 46.28 6.76 -12.21
C LEU A 325 46.42 7.44 -10.84
N ASN A 326 47.66 7.50 -10.37
CA ASN A 326 48.08 8.54 -9.44
C ASN A 326 47.98 9.85 -10.22
N LEU A 327 46.86 10.58 -10.09
CA LEU A 327 46.76 11.95 -10.58
C LEU A 327 47.53 12.86 -9.61
N VAL A 328 48.86 12.78 -9.67
CA VAL A 328 49.75 13.79 -9.10
C VAL A 328 49.99 14.79 -10.22
N GLY A 329 49.29 15.92 -10.17
CA GLY A 329 49.55 17.05 -11.04
C GLY A 329 50.84 17.74 -10.62
N HIS A 330 51.95 17.47 -11.31
CA HIS A 330 53.06 18.40 -11.39
C HIS A 330 52.76 19.38 -12.53
N GLY A 331 52.60 20.67 -12.21
CA GLY A 331 52.54 21.75 -13.18
C GLY A 331 53.93 22.15 -13.70
N PRO A 332 53.97 22.92 -14.78
CA PRO A 332 54.82 24.12 -14.89
C PRO A 332 54.03 25.40 -14.57
#